data_AF-A0A2K6R1G4-F1
#
_entry.id   AF-A0A2K6R1G4-F1
#
_cell.length_a   1.000
_cell.length_b   1.000
_cell.length_c   1.000
_cell.angle_alpha   90.00
_cell.angle_beta   90.00
_cell.angle_gamma   90.00
#
_symmetry.space_group_name_H-M   'P 1'
#
loop_
_entity.id
_entity.type
_entity.pdbx_description
1 polymer ?
#
loop_
_entity_poly.entity_id
_entity_poly.type
_entity_poly.pdbx_seq_one_letter_code
_entity_poly.pdbx_strand_id
1 'polypeptide(L)'
;MAHKVLNLLWNLAHSDDVPVDIMDLALSAHIKILDYSCSQDRDTQKIQWIDRFIEELRTNDKWVIPALKQIREICSLFGEAPQNLSQTQRSPHVFYRHDLINQLQHNHALVTLVAENLATYMESMRLYARDHEDYDPQTVRLGSRYSHVQEVQERLNFLRFLLKDGQLWLCAPQAKQIWKCLAENAVYLCDREACFKWYSKLMGDEPDLDPDINKDFFESNVLQLDPSLLTENGMKCFERFFKAVNCREGKLVAKRRAYMMDDLELIGLDYLWRVSQK
;
A
#
# COMPACT_ATOMS: atom_id res chain seq x y z
N MET A 1 -8.44 -4.51 34.41
CA MET A 1 -9.79 -4.67 33.81
C MET A 1 -9.76 -4.50 32.30
N ALA A 2 -9.18 -3.40 31.78
CA ALA A 2 -9.08 -3.13 30.34
C ALA A 2 -8.46 -4.27 29.50
N HIS A 3 -7.36 -4.89 29.94
CA HIS A 3 -6.73 -6.00 29.21
C HIS A 3 -7.66 -7.22 29.01
N LYS A 4 -8.52 -7.54 29.98
CA LYS A 4 -9.50 -8.64 29.85
C LYS A 4 -10.57 -8.29 28.81
N VAL A 5 -11.00 -7.03 28.76
CA VAL A 5 -11.99 -6.55 27.77
C VAL A 5 -11.39 -6.53 26.37
N LEU A 6 -10.16 -6.06 26.21
CA LEU A 6 -9.46 -6.08 24.91
C LEU A 6 -9.33 -7.51 24.36
N ASN A 7 -8.98 -8.48 25.22
CA ASN A 7 -8.95 -9.89 24.81
C ASN A 7 -10.33 -10.47 24.48
N LEU A 8 -11.39 -10.04 25.18
CA LEU A 8 -12.76 -10.44 24.84
C LEU A 8 -13.15 -9.92 23.45
N LEU A 9 -12.88 -8.63 23.18
CA LEU A 9 -13.15 -8.01 21.88
C LEU A 9 -12.32 -8.65 20.76
N TRP A 10 -11.05 -8.98 21.04
CA TRP A 10 -10.23 -9.76 20.14
C TRP A 10 -10.91 -11.10 19.80
N ASN A 11 -11.28 -11.89 20.80
CA ASN A 11 -11.88 -13.20 20.56
C ASN A 11 -13.22 -13.10 19.81
N LEU A 12 -14.00 -12.06 20.08
CA LEU A 12 -15.26 -11.80 19.38
C LEU A 12 -15.02 -11.43 17.91
N ALA A 13 -14.06 -10.54 17.63
CA ALA A 13 -13.70 -10.15 16.27
C ALA A 13 -13.16 -11.34 15.45
N HIS A 14 -12.45 -12.25 16.10
CA HIS A 14 -11.85 -13.44 15.48
C HIS A 14 -12.77 -14.68 15.48
N SER A 15 -14.06 -14.50 15.72
CA SER A 15 -15.04 -15.58 15.66
C SER A 15 -15.62 -15.73 14.25
N ASP A 16 -15.65 -16.96 13.75
CA ASP A 16 -16.18 -17.30 12.43
C ASP A 16 -17.70 -17.14 12.34
N ASP A 17 -18.38 -17.27 13.48
CA ASP A 17 -19.84 -17.18 13.59
C ASP A 17 -20.35 -15.73 13.61
N VAL A 18 -19.44 -14.77 13.66
CA VAL A 18 -19.75 -13.35 13.83
C VAL A 18 -19.80 -12.64 12.48
N PRO A 19 -20.88 -11.92 12.14
CA PRO A 19 -20.98 -11.10 10.94
C PRO A 19 -19.93 -9.98 10.91
N VAL A 20 -19.58 -9.51 9.70
CA VAL A 20 -18.59 -8.44 9.48
C VAL A 20 -18.93 -7.19 10.30
N ASP A 21 -20.20 -6.79 10.37
CA ASP A 21 -20.62 -5.60 11.12
C ASP A 21 -20.31 -5.70 12.63
N ILE A 22 -20.48 -6.89 13.22
CA ILE A 22 -20.21 -7.11 14.64
C ILE A 22 -18.70 -7.18 14.91
N MET A 23 -17.94 -7.78 13.99
CA MET A 23 -16.47 -7.75 14.02
C MET A 23 -15.99 -6.30 13.97
N ASP A 24 -16.50 -5.48 13.05
CA ASP A 24 -16.12 -4.06 12.91
C ASP A 24 -16.48 -3.26 14.17
N LEU A 25 -17.63 -3.52 14.81
CA LEU A 25 -17.99 -2.92 16.09
C LEU A 25 -17.02 -3.34 17.21
N ALA A 26 -16.64 -4.61 17.27
CA ALA A 26 -15.70 -5.11 18.27
C ALA A 26 -14.31 -4.48 18.11
N LEU A 27 -13.82 -4.38 16.88
CA LEU A 27 -12.56 -3.75 16.53
C LEU A 27 -12.60 -2.23 16.76
N SER A 28 -13.71 -1.56 16.46
CA SER A 28 -13.89 -0.13 16.80
C SER A 28 -13.85 0.11 18.31
N ALA A 29 -14.51 -0.74 19.10
CA ALA A 29 -14.46 -0.68 20.55
C ALA A 29 -13.04 -0.97 21.08
N HIS A 30 -12.30 -1.86 20.43
CA HIS A 30 -10.92 -2.18 20.76
C HIS A 30 -10.02 -0.94 20.63
N ILE A 31 -10.10 -0.23 19.51
CA ILE A 31 -9.38 1.04 19.30
C ILE A 31 -9.74 2.09 20.36
N LYS A 32 -11.04 2.28 20.65
CA LYS A 32 -11.49 3.25 21.66
C LYS A 32 -10.90 2.97 23.04
N ILE A 33 -10.85 1.70 23.46
CA ILE A 33 -10.27 1.34 24.75
C ILE A 33 -8.77 1.64 24.79
N LEU A 34 -8.04 1.41 23.68
CA LEU A 34 -6.61 1.75 23.58
C LEU A 34 -6.35 3.26 23.60
N ASP A 35 -7.25 4.04 23.01
CA ASP A 35 -7.16 5.51 22.99
C ASP A 35 -7.40 6.11 24.40
N TYR A 36 -8.49 5.70 25.06
CA TYR A 36 -8.87 6.22 26.39
C TYR A 36 -8.05 5.63 27.56
N SER A 37 -7.13 4.71 27.31
CA SER A 37 -6.32 4.11 28.37
C SER A 37 -5.45 5.17 29.06
N CYS A 38 -5.66 5.37 30.36
CA CYS A 38 -4.83 6.27 31.20
C CYS A 38 -3.67 5.53 31.88
N SER A 39 -3.33 4.32 31.40
CA SER A 39 -2.21 3.54 31.94
C SER A 39 -0.87 4.23 31.67
N GLN A 40 0.09 4.11 32.58
CA GLN A 40 1.47 4.54 32.33
C GLN A 40 2.08 3.76 31.16
N ASP A 41 1.68 2.50 30.97
CA ASP A 41 2.17 1.62 29.89
C ASP A 41 1.28 1.66 28.63
N ARG A 42 0.51 2.72 28.40
CA ARG A 42 -0.46 2.78 27.30
C ARG A 42 0.19 2.53 25.93
N ASP A 43 1.30 3.19 25.66
CA ASP A 43 1.93 3.10 24.33
C ASP A 43 2.60 1.74 24.14
N THR A 44 3.18 1.16 25.21
CA THR A 44 3.63 -0.24 25.23
C THR A 44 2.47 -1.20 24.92
N GLN A 45 1.30 -0.99 25.50
CA GLN A 45 0.12 -1.81 25.23
C GLN A 45 -0.35 -1.67 23.77
N LYS A 46 -0.35 -0.46 23.20
CA LYS A 46 -0.66 -0.24 21.78
C LYS A 46 0.30 -1.03 20.86
N ILE A 47 1.60 -0.97 21.14
CA ILE A 47 2.63 -1.70 20.38
C ILE A 47 2.43 -3.21 20.49
N GLN A 48 2.16 -3.75 21.69
CA GLN A 48 1.88 -5.18 21.87
C GLN A 48 0.67 -5.67 21.04
N TRP A 49 -0.36 -4.85 20.90
CA TRP A 49 -1.50 -5.20 20.03
C TRP A 49 -1.15 -5.10 18.55
N ILE A 50 -0.35 -4.11 18.15
CA ILE A 50 0.17 -4.04 16.78
C ILE A 50 0.97 -5.30 16.46
N ASP A 51 1.88 -5.73 17.34
CA ASP A 51 2.67 -6.95 17.14
C ASP A 51 1.77 -8.17 16.93
N ARG A 52 0.70 -8.29 17.73
CA ARG A 52 -0.28 -9.38 17.59
C ARG A 52 -1.01 -9.35 16.23
N PHE A 53 -1.41 -8.18 15.74
CA PHE A 53 -2.01 -8.04 14.41
C PHE A 53 -0.99 -8.29 13.29
N ILE A 54 0.29 -7.93 13.48
CA ILE A 54 1.36 -8.24 12.52
C ILE A 54 1.55 -9.75 12.37
N GLU A 55 1.41 -10.53 13.46
CA GLU A 55 1.47 -12.00 13.35
C GLU A 55 0.35 -12.58 12.48
N GLU A 56 -0.82 -11.94 12.42
CA GLU A 56 -1.90 -12.38 11.54
C GLU A 56 -1.52 -12.23 10.07
N LEU A 57 -0.77 -11.17 9.71
CA LEU A 57 -0.26 -10.98 8.35
C LEU A 57 0.71 -12.09 7.90
N ARG A 58 1.39 -12.74 8.85
CA ARG A 58 2.35 -13.82 8.59
C ARG A 58 1.71 -15.19 8.52
N THR A 59 0.66 -15.42 9.31
CA THR A 59 0.15 -16.76 9.59
C THR A 59 -1.24 -17.03 9.03
N ASN A 60 -2.00 -15.98 8.66
CA ASN A 60 -3.42 -16.14 8.42
C ASN A 60 -3.96 -15.21 7.32
N ASP A 61 -4.40 -15.80 6.20
CA ASP A 61 -5.03 -15.05 5.09
C ASP A 61 -6.41 -14.47 5.44
N LYS A 62 -7.09 -15.00 6.47
CA LYS A 62 -8.48 -14.64 6.82
C LYS A 62 -8.60 -13.29 7.52
N TRP A 63 -7.63 -12.95 8.37
CA TRP A 63 -7.68 -11.76 9.23
C TRP A 63 -6.74 -10.64 8.78
N VAL A 64 -6.12 -10.79 7.60
CA VAL A 64 -5.20 -9.80 7.04
C VAL A 64 -5.86 -8.41 6.97
N ILE A 65 -7.03 -8.29 6.34
CA ILE A 65 -7.65 -6.97 6.15
C ILE A 65 -8.04 -6.30 7.47
N PRO A 66 -8.70 -6.98 8.43
CA PRO A 66 -8.93 -6.45 9.76
C PRO A 66 -7.63 -6.04 10.46
N ALA A 67 -6.58 -6.87 10.39
CA ALA A 67 -5.29 -6.58 10.99
C ALA A 67 -4.64 -5.31 10.41
N LEU A 68 -4.61 -5.16 9.08
CA LEU A 68 -4.07 -3.96 8.42
C LEU A 68 -4.82 -2.69 8.87
N LYS A 69 -6.15 -2.76 8.94
CA LYS A 69 -6.97 -1.65 9.44
C LYS A 69 -6.64 -1.32 10.89
N GLN A 70 -6.54 -2.32 11.76
CA GLN A 70 -6.24 -2.12 13.17
C GLN A 70 -4.83 -1.57 13.39
N ILE A 71 -3.80 -2.09 12.71
CA ILE A 71 -2.44 -1.56 12.81
C ILE A 71 -2.44 -0.07 12.43
N ARG A 72 -3.10 0.29 11.33
CA ARG A 72 -3.21 1.69 10.90
C ARG A 72 -3.91 2.55 11.96
N GLU A 73 -5.07 2.15 12.44
CA GLU A 73 -5.83 2.91 13.44
C GLU A 73 -5.06 3.07 14.75
N ILE A 74 -4.37 2.02 15.23
CA ILE A 74 -3.54 2.11 16.45
C ILE A 74 -2.35 3.06 16.22
N CYS A 75 -1.67 3.00 15.06
CA CYS A 75 -0.63 3.96 14.71
C CYS A 75 -1.17 5.40 14.65
N SER A 76 -2.41 5.60 14.20
CA SER A 76 -3.07 6.91 14.17
C SER A 76 -3.36 7.49 15.56
N LEU A 77 -3.35 6.68 16.62
CA LEU A 77 -3.41 7.15 18.02
C LEU A 77 -2.11 7.81 18.51
N PHE A 78 -1.04 7.78 17.70
CA PHE A 78 0.19 8.51 17.93
C PHE A 78 0.15 9.83 17.17
N GLY A 79 0.65 10.90 17.83
CA GLY A 79 0.64 12.25 17.27
C GLY A 79 1.50 12.38 16.00
N GLU A 80 1.14 13.31 15.14
CA GLU A 80 1.96 13.71 13.99
C GLU A 80 3.01 14.73 14.40
N ALA A 81 4.21 14.62 13.84
CA ALA A 81 5.21 15.66 14.01
C ALA A 81 4.78 16.91 13.23
N PRO A 82 4.93 18.12 13.79
CA PRO A 82 4.58 19.33 13.07
C PRO A 82 5.41 19.47 11.79
N GLN A 83 4.74 19.76 10.67
CA GLN A 83 5.34 19.78 9.32
C GLN A 83 6.48 20.81 9.16
N ASN A 84 6.54 21.83 10.01
CA ASN A 84 7.49 22.96 9.92
C ASN A 84 8.68 22.87 10.90
N LEU A 85 8.82 21.77 11.65
CA LEU A 85 9.92 21.61 12.62
C LEU A 85 11.12 20.95 11.93
N SER A 86 12.26 21.67 11.87
CA SER A 86 13.52 21.12 11.40
C SER A 86 13.91 19.89 12.24
N GLN A 87 14.55 18.91 11.62
CA GLN A 87 14.98 17.66 12.28
C GLN A 87 15.83 17.94 13.54
N THR A 88 16.51 19.08 13.59
CA THR A 88 17.32 19.60 14.70
C THR A 88 16.54 20.24 15.86
N GLN A 89 15.26 20.58 15.68
CA GLN A 89 14.41 21.19 16.71
C GLN A 89 13.36 20.23 17.30
N ARG A 90 13.33 18.96 16.84
CA ARG A 90 12.46 17.95 17.40
C ARG A 90 12.91 17.62 18.82
N SER A 91 12.02 17.79 19.79
CA SER A 91 12.26 17.33 21.15
C SER A 91 12.46 15.81 21.14
N PRO A 92 13.63 15.28 21.57
CA PRO A 92 13.91 13.84 21.58
C PRO A 92 13.00 13.06 22.55
N HIS A 93 12.17 13.75 23.34
CA HIS A 93 11.28 13.15 24.31
C HIS A 93 9.87 12.84 23.77
N VAL A 94 9.53 13.21 22.53
CA VAL A 94 8.20 12.97 21.95
C VAL A 94 8.28 11.88 20.90
N PHE A 95 7.55 10.78 21.13
CA PHE A 95 7.45 9.66 20.21
C PHE A 95 6.26 9.86 19.26
N TYR A 96 6.54 10.11 17.98
CA TYR A 96 5.52 10.40 16.98
C TYR A 96 5.16 9.16 16.15
N ARG A 97 4.08 9.27 15.38
CA ARG A 97 3.63 8.20 14.47
C ARG A 97 4.71 7.72 13.51
N HIS A 98 5.48 8.64 12.93
CA HIS A 98 6.55 8.26 11.98
C HIS A 98 7.66 7.47 12.69
N ASP A 99 7.99 7.79 13.95
CA ASP A 99 8.96 7.03 14.75
C ASP A 99 8.47 5.59 14.97
N LEU A 100 7.18 5.44 15.32
CA LEU A 100 6.54 4.13 15.44
C LEU A 100 6.58 3.35 14.13
N ILE A 101 6.17 3.95 13.01
CA ILE A 101 6.15 3.26 11.72
C ILE A 101 7.57 2.84 11.30
N ASN A 102 8.58 3.68 11.55
CA ASN A 102 9.98 3.33 11.31
C ASN A 102 10.44 2.17 12.20
N GLN A 103 10.06 2.16 13.48
CA GLN A 103 10.32 1.05 14.39
C GLN A 103 9.66 -0.25 13.89
N LEU A 104 8.41 -0.20 13.47
CA LEU A 104 7.70 -1.36 12.92
C LEU A 104 8.34 -1.85 11.62
N GLN A 105 8.74 -0.93 10.75
CA GLN A 105 9.47 -1.24 9.53
C GLN A 105 10.80 -1.93 9.84
N HIS A 106 11.56 -1.45 10.81
CA HIS A 106 12.83 -2.05 11.22
C HIS A 106 12.64 -3.44 11.82
N ASN A 107 11.67 -3.60 12.72
CA ASN A 107 11.46 -4.84 13.47
C ASN A 107 10.81 -5.95 12.63
N HIS A 108 9.97 -5.58 11.66
CA HIS A 108 9.11 -6.54 10.96
C HIS A 108 9.24 -6.50 9.43
N ALA A 109 10.08 -5.61 8.88
CA ALA A 109 10.14 -5.37 7.44
C ALA A 109 8.74 -5.14 6.83
N LEU A 110 7.91 -4.33 7.51
CA LEU A 110 6.46 -4.29 7.31
C LEU A 110 6.04 -3.98 5.86
N VAL A 111 6.76 -3.10 5.14
CA VAL A 111 6.53 -2.84 3.71
C VAL A 111 6.74 -4.10 2.88
N THR A 112 7.82 -4.86 3.14
CA THR A 112 8.10 -6.14 2.46
C THR A 112 7.02 -7.16 2.78
N LEU A 113 6.68 -7.31 4.06
CA LEU A 113 5.66 -8.25 4.53
C LEU A 113 4.32 -8.04 3.82
N VAL A 114 3.88 -6.79 3.69
CA VAL A 114 2.59 -6.47 3.04
C VAL A 114 2.66 -6.64 1.52
N ALA A 115 3.79 -6.29 0.89
CA ALA A 115 4.00 -6.53 -0.55
C ALA A 115 3.99 -8.03 -0.89
N GLU A 116 4.64 -8.85 -0.07
CA GLU A 116 4.63 -10.31 -0.19
C GLU A 116 3.23 -10.88 0.06
N ASN A 117 2.53 -10.42 1.10
CA ASN A 117 1.16 -10.85 1.39
C ASN A 117 0.22 -10.53 0.22
N LEU A 118 0.34 -9.34 -0.40
CA LEU A 118 -0.41 -8.98 -1.61
C LEU A 118 -0.08 -9.93 -2.78
N ALA A 119 1.20 -10.22 -3.01
CA ALA A 119 1.60 -11.13 -4.08
C ALA A 119 1.06 -12.55 -3.88
N THR A 120 1.11 -13.08 -2.65
CA THR A 120 0.56 -14.39 -2.27
C THR A 120 -0.97 -14.42 -2.45
N TYR A 121 -1.67 -13.37 -2.01
CA TYR A 121 -3.11 -13.24 -2.22
C TYR A 121 -3.47 -13.26 -3.71
N MET A 122 -2.73 -12.51 -4.54
CA MET A 122 -2.94 -12.50 -5.99
C MET A 122 -2.66 -13.85 -6.63
N GLU A 123 -1.69 -14.62 -6.15
CA GLU A 123 -1.46 -16.01 -6.61
C GLU A 123 -2.65 -16.91 -6.30
N SER A 124 -3.15 -16.88 -5.06
CA SER A 124 -4.35 -17.61 -4.65
C SER A 124 -5.57 -17.23 -5.50
N MET A 125 -5.74 -15.93 -5.79
CA MET A 125 -6.82 -15.46 -6.64
C MET A 125 -6.70 -15.93 -8.09
N ARG A 126 -5.47 -15.99 -8.64
CA ARG A 126 -5.22 -16.53 -9.98
C ARG A 126 -5.58 -18.02 -10.07
N LEU A 127 -5.28 -18.79 -9.03
CA LEU A 127 -5.68 -20.20 -8.97
C LEU A 127 -7.21 -20.33 -8.90
N TYR A 128 -7.86 -19.56 -8.04
CA TYR A 128 -9.32 -19.59 -7.89
C TYR A 128 -10.06 -19.22 -9.19
N ALA A 129 -9.60 -18.19 -9.90
CA ALA A 129 -10.24 -17.69 -11.11
C ALA A 129 -10.21 -18.70 -12.27
N ARG A 130 -9.25 -19.65 -12.28
CA ARG A 130 -9.20 -20.72 -13.30
C ARG A 130 -10.42 -21.64 -13.25
N ASP A 131 -10.97 -21.84 -12.06
CA ASP A 131 -12.12 -22.72 -11.85
C ASP A 131 -13.46 -21.93 -11.79
N HIS A 132 -13.40 -20.60 -11.87
CA HIS A 132 -14.54 -19.68 -11.67
C HIS A 132 -14.48 -18.48 -12.63
N GLU A 133 -14.59 -18.73 -13.94
CA GLU A 133 -14.43 -17.70 -14.98
C GLU A 133 -15.42 -16.53 -14.85
N ASP A 134 -16.65 -16.79 -14.37
CA ASP A 134 -17.72 -15.78 -14.23
C ASP A 134 -17.74 -15.08 -12.87
N TYR A 135 -16.72 -15.26 -12.03
CA TYR A 135 -16.68 -14.63 -10.72
C TYR A 135 -16.53 -13.10 -10.82
N ASP A 136 -17.51 -12.36 -10.27
CA ASP A 136 -17.44 -10.90 -10.14
C ASP A 136 -16.53 -10.49 -8.97
N PRO A 137 -15.40 -9.79 -9.21
CA PRO A 137 -14.47 -9.37 -8.17
C PRO A 137 -15.06 -8.37 -7.15
N GLN A 138 -16.23 -7.78 -7.41
CA GLN A 138 -16.95 -6.92 -6.47
C GLN A 138 -17.77 -7.71 -5.43
N THR A 139 -18.05 -8.98 -5.70
CA THR A 139 -18.81 -9.83 -4.79
C THR A 139 -17.91 -10.45 -3.73
N VAL A 140 -18.48 -10.84 -2.58
CA VAL A 140 -17.74 -11.53 -1.51
C VAL A 140 -17.80 -13.04 -1.77
N ARG A 141 -16.63 -13.69 -1.88
CA ARG A 141 -16.54 -15.16 -2.01
C ARG A 141 -17.06 -15.86 -0.77
N LEU A 142 -17.60 -17.06 -0.95
CA LEU A 142 -17.95 -17.95 0.16
C LEU A 142 -16.71 -18.17 1.06
N GLY A 143 -16.88 -17.95 2.37
CA GLY A 143 -15.80 -18.07 3.35
C GLY A 143 -14.87 -16.85 3.47
N SER A 144 -15.01 -15.85 2.58
CA SER A 144 -14.33 -14.56 2.70
C SER A 144 -15.18 -13.54 3.47
N ARG A 145 -14.53 -12.53 4.05
CA ARG A 145 -15.19 -11.35 4.64
C ARG A 145 -15.18 -10.14 3.72
N TYR A 146 -14.30 -10.14 2.71
CA TYR A 146 -14.10 -9.02 1.79
C TYR A 146 -14.16 -9.50 0.33
N SER A 147 -14.61 -8.61 -0.54
CA SER A 147 -14.53 -8.79 -1.99
C SER A 147 -13.08 -8.72 -2.47
N HIS A 148 -12.82 -9.21 -3.68
CA HIS A 148 -11.48 -9.14 -4.25
C HIS A 148 -10.97 -7.70 -4.37
N VAL A 149 -11.85 -6.80 -4.79
CA VAL A 149 -11.52 -5.37 -4.91
C VAL A 149 -11.12 -4.77 -3.55
N GLN A 150 -11.83 -5.10 -2.49
CA GLN A 150 -11.49 -4.64 -1.14
C GLN A 150 -10.15 -5.22 -0.66
N GLU A 151 -9.90 -6.50 -0.91
CA GLU A 151 -8.65 -7.17 -0.52
C GLU A 151 -7.42 -6.49 -1.15
N VAL A 152 -7.48 -6.16 -2.44
CA VAL A 152 -6.38 -5.45 -3.13
C VAL A 152 -6.27 -4.01 -2.64
N GLN A 153 -7.40 -3.30 -2.55
CA GLN A 153 -7.41 -1.88 -2.19
C GLN A 153 -6.90 -1.62 -0.78
N GLU A 154 -7.28 -2.44 0.19
CA GLU A 154 -6.87 -2.24 1.59
C GLU A 154 -5.37 -2.50 1.79
N ARG A 155 -4.79 -3.49 1.08
CA ARG A 155 -3.33 -3.70 1.08
C ARG A 155 -2.57 -2.52 0.46
N LEU A 156 -3.03 -2.01 -0.68
CA LEU A 156 -2.42 -0.84 -1.32
C LEU A 156 -2.57 0.44 -0.49
N ASN A 157 -3.72 0.62 0.18
CA ASN A 157 -3.95 1.73 1.09
C ASN A 157 -3.01 1.66 2.30
N PHE A 158 -2.81 0.46 2.87
CA PHE A 158 -1.91 0.27 3.99
C PHE A 158 -0.45 0.51 3.60
N LEU A 159 0.01 -0.01 2.46
CA LEU A 159 1.33 0.31 1.93
C LEU A 159 1.53 1.82 1.77
N ARG A 160 0.55 2.52 1.20
CA ARG A 160 0.60 3.99 1.07
C ARG A 160 0.68 4.68 2.43
N PHE A 161 -0.06 4.21 3.42
CA PHE A 161 0.02 4.72 4.78
C PHE A 161 1.43 4.56 5.36
N LEU A 162 2.06 3.39 5.22
CA LEU A 162 3.45 3.19 5.69
C LEU A 162 4.43 4.13 5.00
N LEU A 163 4.32 4.28 3.68
CA LEU A 163 5.22 5.14 2.91
C LEU A 163 5.07 6.60 3.31
N LYS A 164 3.83 7.11 3.32
CA LYS A 164 3.55 8.52 3.59
C LYS A 164 3.76 8.89 5.07
N ASP A 165 3.09 8.20 5.99
CA ASP A 165 3.13 8.52 7.42
C ASP A 165 4.44 8.07 8.06
N GLY A 166 5.09 7.05 7.51
CA GLY A 166 6.41 6.59 7.95
C GLY A 166 7.58 7.35 7.33
N GLN A 167 7.33 8.19 6.31
CA GLN A 167 8.39 8.85 5.53
C GLN A 167 9.37 7.83 4.94
N LEU A 168 8.83 6.72 4.42
CA LEU A 168 9.59 5.60 3.87
C LEU A 168 9.58 5.64 2.34
N TRP A 169 10.64 5.11 1.74
CA TRP A 169 10.72 4.89 0.30
C TRP A 169 10.29 3.47 -0.07
N LEU A 170 9.55 3.35 -1.17
CA LEU A 170 9.31 2.05 -1.80
C LEU A 170 10.53 1.66 -2.65
N CYS A 171 11.29 0.69 -2.16
CA CYS A 171 12.49 0.19 -2.83
C CYS A 171 12.18 -0.77 -4.00
N ALA A 172 13.19 -1.01 -4.85
CA ALA A 172 13.03 -1.77 -6.09
C ALA A 172 12.41 -3.17 -5.95
N PRO A 173 12.79 -4.01 -4.97
CA PRO A 173 12.22 -5.35 -4.86
C PRO A 173 10.70 -5.33 -4.68
N GLN A 174 10.21 -4.50 -3.75
CA GLN A 174 8.79 -4.39 -3.43
C GLN A 174 8.02 -3.71 -4.58
N ALA A 175 8.59 -2.65 -5.16
CA ALA A 175 8.01 -2.01 -6.34
C ALA A 175 7.87 -3.01 -7.51
N LYS A 176 8.89 -3.81 -7.83
CA LYS A 176 8.81 -4.79 -8.92
C LYS A 176 7.80 -5.89 -8.61
N GLN A 177 7.71 -6.34 -7.35
CA GLN A 177 6.79 -7.38 -6.94
C GLN A 177 5.33 -6.96 -7.07
N ILE A 178 4.98 -5.76 -6.60
CA ILE A 178 3.60 -5.22 -6.67
C ILE A 178 3.19 -5.01 -8.14
N TRP A 179 4.09 -4.43 -8.95
CA TRP A 179 3.85 -4.28 -10.39
C TRP A 179 3.62 -5.63 -11.07
N LYS A 180 4.48 -6.61 -10.79
CA LYS A 180 4.36 -7.94 -11.37
C LYS A 180 3.02 -8.60 -11.05
N CYS A 181 2.53 -8.50 -9.80
CA CYS A 181 1.31 -9.18 -9.41
C CYS A 181 0.02 -8.45 -9.79
N LEU A 182 0.03 -7.12 -9.95
CA LEU A 182 -1.16 -6.32 -10.26
C LEU A 182 -1.22 -5.71 -11.67
N ALA A 183 -0.09 -5.50 -12.36
CA ALA A 183 -0.08 -4.97 -13.73
C ALA A 183 0.18 -6.09 -14.76
N GLU A 184 1.28 -6.82 -14.62
CA GLU A 184 1.66 -7.88 -15.55
C GLU A 184 0.74 -9.09 -15.40
N ASN A 185 0.61 -9.62 -14.18
CA ASN A 185 -0.13 -10.84 -13.86
C ASN A 185 -1.44 -10.57 -13.12
N ALA A 186 -2.12 -9.48 -13.48
CA ALA A 186 -3.46 -9.18 -12.98
C ALA A 186 -4.44 -10.32 -13.29
N VAL A 187 -5.37 -10.57 -12.37
CA VAL A 187 -6.45 -11.55 -12.55
C VAL A 187 -7.60 -10.85 -13.28
N TYR A 188 -7.94 -9.65 -12.85
CA TYR A 188 -9.05 -8.84 -13.36
C TYR A 188 -8.56 -7.49 -13.87
N LEU A 189 -9.39 -6.83 -14.68
CA LEU A 189 -9.11 -5.46 -15.15
C LEU A 189 -8.99 -4.47 -13.98
N CYS A 190 -9.77 -4.66 -12.91
CA CYS A 190 -9.72 -3.79 -11.73
C CYS A 190 -8.35 -3.79 -11.04
N ASP A 191 -7.56 -4.86 -11.18
CA ASP A 191 -6.24 -4.99 -10.54
C ASP A 191 -5.24 -4.09 -11.25
N ARG A 192 -5.24 -4.12 -12.59
CA ARG A 192 -4.41 -3.23 -13.43
C ARG A 192 -4.78 -1.77 -13.18
N GLU A 193 -6.07 -1.49 -13.14
CA GLU A 193 -6.60 -0.17 -12.83
C GLU A 193 -6.16 0.34 -11.45
N ALA A 194 -6.23 -0.52 -10.43
CA ALA A 194 -5.76 -0.19 -9.08
C ALA A 194 -4.24 0.03 -9.06
N CYS A 195 -3.47 -0.83 -9.72
CA CYS A 195 -2.02 -0.74 -9.85
C CYS A 195 -1.58 0.59 -10.47
N PHE A 196 -2.11 0.91 -11.65
CA PHE A 196 -1.74 2.13 -12.37
C PHE A 196 -2.10 3.39 -11.58
N LYS A 197 -3.29 3.41 -10.94
CA LYS A 197 -3.69 4.53 -10.06
C LYS A 197 -2.76 4.65 -8.86
N TRP A 198 -2.29 3.54 -8.31
CA TRP A 198 -1.41 3.53 -7.14
C TRP A 198 -0.02 4.06 -7.49
N TYR A 199 0.63 3.53 -8.53
CA TYR A 199 1.93 4.05 -8.99
C TYR A 199 1.88 5.50 -9.48
N SER A 200 0.79 5.91 -10.15
CA SER A 200 0.60 7.31 -10.54
C SER A 200 0.63 8.27 -9.34
N LYS A 201 0.14 7.81 -8.18
CA LYS A 201 0.18 8.59 -6.93
C LYS A 201 1.59 8.60 -6.31
N LEU A 202 2.30 7.47 -6.35
CA LEU A 202 3.70 7.39 -5.86
C LEU A 202 4.68 8.24 -6.67
N MET A 203 4.32 8.55 -7.93
CA MET A 203 5.06 9.45 -8.82
C MET A 203 4.47 10.86 -8.85
N GLY A 204 3.67 11.21 -7.84
CA GLY A 204 3.01 12.51 -7.71
C GLY A 204 3.95 13.64 -7.28
N ASP A 205 3.37 14.68 -6.69
CA ASP A 205 4.13 15.86 -6.23
C ASP A 205 4.94 15.56 -4.95
N GLU A 206 4.42 14.66 -4.12
CA GLU A 206 5.11 14.04 -2.98
C GLU A 206 5.40 12.58 -3.37
N PRO A 207 6.56 12.30 -4.00
CA PRO A 207 6.87 10.96 -4.44
C PRO A 207 7.26 10.08 -3.25
N ASP A 208 6.77 8.84 -3.28
CA ASP A 208 7.05 7.79 -2.28
C ASP A 208 7.84 6.62 -2.90
N LEU A 209 8.05 6.63 -4.22
CA LEU A 209 8.94 5.69 -4.91
C LEU A 209 10.38 6.17 -4.78
N ASP A 210 11.30 5.28 -4.44
CA ASP A 210 12.72 5.61 -4.33
C ASP A 210 13.20 6.30 -5.63
N PRO A 211 13.65 7.56 -5.60
CA PRO A 211 14.02 8.27 -6.81
C PRO A 211 15.06 7.51 -7.64
N ASP A 212 15.99 6.82 -6.98
CA ASP A 212 17.13 6.15 -7.61
C ASP A 212 16.72 4.93 -8.44
N ILE A 213 15.51 4.39 -8.22
CA ILE A 213 15.00 3.26 -8.98
C ILE A 213 14.10 3.69 -10.15
N ASN A 214 13.73 4.97 -10.25
CA ASN A 214 12.71 5.45 -11.19
C ASN A 214 13.01 5.08 -12.65
N LYS A 215 14.24 5.28 -13.09
CA LYS A 215 14.66 4.99 -14.47
C LYS A 215 14.63 3.49 -14.75
N ASP A 216 15.32 2.72 -13.91
CA ASP A 216 15.39 1.26 -14.05
C ASP A 216 13.99 0.62 -14.00
N PHE A 217 13.12 1.08 -13.10
CA PHE A 217 11.75 0.61 -13.00
C PHE A 217 10.92 1.00 -14.24
N PHE A 218 11.07 2.22 -14.74
CA PHE A 218 10.39 2.64 -15.95
C PHE A 218 10.78 1.74 -17.14
N GLU A 219 12.09 1.58 -17.38
CA GLU A 219 12.62 0.81 -18.51
C GLU A 219 12.36 -0.70 -18.40
N SER A 220 12.48 -1.26 -17.20
CA SER A 220 12.37 -2.71 -16.98
C SER A 220 10.95 -3.22 -16.76
N ASN A 221 9.99 -2.34 -16.46
CA ASN A 221 8.63 -2.73 -16.10
C ASN A 221 7.58 -1.97 -16.92
N VAL A 222 7.52 -0.64 -16.80
CA VAL A 222 6.48 0.16 -17.46
C VAL A 222 6.59 0.07 -18.99
N LEU A 223 7.81 0.16 -19.54
CA LEU A 223 8.08 0.07 -20.98
C LEU A 223 8.02 -1.37 -21.54
N GLN A 224 7.98 -2.37 -20.64
CA GLN A 224 7.90 -3.79 -21.01
C GLN A 224 6.46 -4.32 -20.99
N LEU A 225 5.53 -3.58 -20.40
CA LEU A 225 4.12 -3.95 -20.40
C LEU A 225 3.61 -4.06 -21.85
N ASP A 226 2.82 -5.09 -22.17
CA ASP A 226 2.20 -5.14 -23.50
C ASP A 226 1.30 -3.91 -23.71
N PRO A 227 1.52 -3.10 -24.76
CA PRO A 227 0.68 -1.97 -25.07
C PRO A 227 -0.81 -2.32 -25.08
N SER A 228 -1.20 -3.55 -25.49
CA SER A 228 -2.57 -4.09 -25.47
C SER A 228 -3.28 -3.91 -24.12
N LEU A 229 -2.54 -4.04 -23.02
CA LEU A 229 -3.02 -3.98 -21.63
C LEU A 229 -3.08 -2.56 -21.07
N LEU A 230 -2.58 -1.56 -21.80
CA LEU A 230 -2.53 -0.18 -21.33
C LEU A 230 -3.92 0.47 -21.39
N THR A 231 -4.43 0.84 -20.22
CA THR A 231 -5.71 1.55 -20.05
C THR A 231 -5.50 3.07 -19.95
N GLU A 232 -6.57 3.85 -19.79
CA GLU A 232 -6.45 5.30 -19.54
C GLU A 232 -5.62 5.61 -18.28
N ASN A 233 -5.83 4.85 -17.19
CA ASN A 233 -5.03 5.00 -15.99
C ASN A 233 -3.60 4.48 -16.18
N GLY A 234 -3.42 3.44 -17.00
CA GLY A 234 -2.09 3.01 -17.46
C GLY A 234 -1.33 4.12 -18.19
N MET A 235 -2.00 4.85 -19.08
CA MET A 235 -1.39 5.97 -19.80
C MET A 235 -1.01 7.14 -18.86
N LYS A 236 -1.85 7.45 -17.86
CA LYS A 236 -1.51 8.43 -16.82
C LYS A 236 -0.30 7.99 -15.99
N CYS A 237 -0.21 6.70 -15.66
CA CYS A 237 0.92 6.12 -14.95
C CYS A 237 2.20 6.23 -15.80
N PHE A 238 2.13 5.83 -17.07
CA PHE A 238 3.21 5.99 -18.04
C PHE A 238 3.68 7.44 -18.11
N GLU A 239 2.76 8.40 -18.28
CA GLU A 239 3.09 9.82 -18.43
C GLU A 239 3.85 10.37 -17.21
N ARG A 240 3.47 9.94 -16.00
CA ARG A 240 4.15 10.32 -14.75
C ARG A 240 5.60 9.85 -14.73
N PHE A 241 5.85 8.58 -15.05
CA PHE A 241 7.22 8.05 -15.14
C PHE A 241 8.01 8.71 -16.27
N PHE A 242 7.41 8.81 -17.45
CA PHE A 242 8.02 9.42 -18.63
C PHE A 242 8.53 10.84 -18.33
N LYS A 243 7.69 11.68 -17.71
CA LYS A 243 8.07 13.03 -17.30
C LYS A 243 9.15 13.01 -16.22
N ALA A 244 8.97 12.22 -15.16
CA ALA A 244 9.91 12.18 -14.04
C ALA A 244 11.31 11.74 -14.49
N VAL A 245 11.42 10.65 -15.26
CA VAL A 245 12.68 10.10 -15.75
C VAL A 245 13.34 11.07 -16.73
N ASN A 246 12.63 11.53 -17.75
CA ASN A 246 13.25 12.43 -18.75
C ASN A 246 13.59 13.81 -18.17
N CYS A 247 12.89 14.30 -17.14
CA CYS A 247 13.31 15.50 -16.42
C CYS A 247 14.58 15.27 -15.60
N ARG A 248 14.69 14.13 -14.89
CA ARG A 248 15.90 13.79 -14.12
C ARG A 248 17.12 13.62 -15.04
N GLU A 249 16.92 13.07 -16.23
CA GLU A 249 17.97 12.89 -17.24
C GLU A 249 18.24 14.16 -18.06
N GLY A 250 17.57 15.29 -17.76
CA GLY A 250 17.80 16.57 -18.45
C GLY A 250 17.26 16.65 -19.89
N LYS A 251 16.46 15.68 -20.33
CA LYS A 251 15.88 15.63 -21.67
C LYS A 251 14.58 16.43 -21.80
N LEU A 252 13.85 16.57 -20.69
CA LEU A 252 12.67 17.42 -20.55
C LEU A 252 12.89 18.51 -19.53
N VAL A 253 12.49 19.74 -19.85
CA VAL A 253 12.50 20.87 -18.93
C VAL A 253 11.07 21.26 -18.57
N ALA A 254 10.74 21.15 -17.28
CA ALA A 254 9.47 21.63 -16.76
C ALA A 254 9.41 23.17 -16.82
N LYS A 255 8.40 23.70 -17.51
CA LYS A 255 7.97 25.11 -17.48
C LYS A 255 6.58 25.18 -16.83
N ARG A 256 6.19 26.36 -16.35
CA ARG A 256 4.97 26.58 -15.53
C ARG A 256 3.70 25.82 -15.94
N ARG A 257 3.47 25.56 -17.23
CA ARG A 257 2.30 24.82 -17.73
C ARG A 257 2.61 23.80 -18.83
N ALA A 258 3.89 23.53 -19.10
CA ALA A 258 4.30 22.71 -20.23
C ALA A 258 5.69 22.11 -19.98
N TYR A 259 6.02 21.05 -20.71
CA TYR A 259 7.38 20.53 -20.80
C TYR A 259 7.97 20.96 -22.14
N MET A 260 9.21 21.47 -22.12
CA MET A 260 10.00 21.69 -23.33
C MET A 260 10.95 20.51 -23.52
N MET A 261 11.09 20.09 -24.77
CA MET A 261 11.97 18.99 -25.16
C MET A 261 13.32 19.60 -25.56
N ASP A 262 14.36 19.24 -24.81
CA ASP A 262 15.73 19.70 -25.05
C ASP A 262 16.54 18.63 -25.80
N ASP A 263 16.15 17.36 -25.69
CA ASP A 263 16.71 16.22 -26.42
C ASP A 263 15.57 15.42 -27.09
N LEU A 264 15.75 15.10 -28.38
CA LEU A 264 14.80 14.32 -29.18
C LEU A 264 14.78 12.84 -28.79
N GLU A 265 15.85 12.33 -28.18
CA GLU A 265 16.00 10.93 -27.77
C GLU A 265 15.36 10.65 -26.41
N LEU A 266 14.06 10.92 -26.27
CA LEU A 266 13.33 10.70 -25.01
C LEU A 266 13.26 9.20 -24.65
N ILE A 267 13.54 8.90 -23.39
CA ILE A 267 13.41 7.54 -22.85
C ILE A 267 11.93 7.17 -22.84
N GLY A 268 11.58 6.05 -23.50
CA GLY A 268 10.21 5.58 -23.64
C GLY A 268 9.46 6.07 -24.89
N LEU A 269 10.11 6.80 -25.79
CA LEU A 269 9.49 7.27 -27.04
C LEU A 269 9.04 6.10 -27.95
N ASP A 270 9.85 5.05 -28.06
CA ASP A 270 9.48 3.85 -28.84
C ASP A 270 8.24 3.14 -28.30
N TYR A 271 8.04 3.18 -26.97
CA TYR A 271 6.84 2.64 -26.36
C TYR A 271 5.59 3.44 -26.73
N LEU A 272 5.67 4.78 -26.72
CA LEU A 272 4.59 5.64 -27.19
C LEU A 272 4.18 5.34 -28.62
N TRP A 273 5.15 5.12 -29.51
CA TRP A 273 4.87 4.74 -30.89
C TRP A 273 4.11 3.41 -30.97
N ARG A 274 4.54 2.39 -30.21
CA ARG A 274 3.83 1.10 -30.14
C ARG A 274 2.39 1.25 -29.61
N VAL A 275 2.16 2.14 -28.65
CA VAL A 275 0.82 2.43 -28.13
C VAL A 275 -0.07 3.11 -29.17
N SER A 276 0.47 4.02 -29.98
CA SER A 276 -0.28 4.75 -31.03
C SER A 276 -0.68 3.90 -32.24
N GLN A 277 -0.11 2.71 -32.40
CA GLN A 277 -0.40 1.78 -33.50
C GLN A 277 -1.54 0.81 -33.17
N LYS A 278 -2.15 0.94 -31.98
CA LYS A 278 -3.35 0.21 -31.56
C LYS A 278 -4.61 0.87 -32.12
#